data_AF-A0A936PPM1-F1
#
_entry.id   AF-A0A936PPM1-F1
#
_cell.length_a   1.000
_cell.length_b   1.000
_cell.length_c   1.000
_cell.angle_alpha   90.00
_cell.angle_beta   90.00
_cell.angle_gamma   90.00
#
_symmetry.space_group_name_H-M   'P 1'
#
loop_
_entity.id
_entity.type
_entity.pdbx_description
1 polymer ?
#
loop_
_entity_poly.entity_id
_entity_poly.type
_entity_poly.pdbx_seq_one_letter_code
_entity_poly.pdbx_strand_id
1 'polypeptide(L)'
;MHRSTLAPASAVIFLALLSACAPAPVGDALDAGAAAGREPVSEEEAAQEQAALDDPAAQLAWDNDDFEPEVDRSFSADGEKRALPLGSIGAAKSYYAQWKGESADDRLGISVAAAGDLNGDGLTDIVAGSLYGASTASGDGAAYMERGPFTSGDSNIGGAKGRYYTPTGSAKSLMIVGGGGDVDNDGNDDFILGANTVSSAKTRAGAAYLVMNYTRGKQTMPITTGGYTFSGEKANDLAGTAVDIIGDVNGDGNADVIVTATGDDVGGSEAGAAYVILGPVTADVGLADANVKLNGEAASDQLGTRANGVGDTDGDGNDDFIVSTRNESSNGSGAGAVYLFTSVTDGVDASVSTATAKLQGEVPGDNLGNQIDHAGDVNNDGYDDFLVGSINYDSVGATYLIQGPVSGTSLVNTAAAITFIGNLNGDQFGSGMTAGDVDGDGARDVIISANREGVADNGAVYVFLNPASGTLYAFDADTRIVGTGAGDYLGSWLDFAEDTNRSGTDMIIVGASGRGQTTSEKDKGAVYLFDVP
;
A
#
# COMPACT_ATOMS: atom_id res chain seq x y z
N MET A 1 -9.62 24.94 74.43
CA MET A 1 -9.33 23.65 75.09
C MET A 1 -8.53 22.80 74.12
N HIS A 2 -7.27 22.55 74.45
CA HIS A 2 -6.43 21.53 73.82
C HIS A 2 -7.08 20.14 73.96
N ARG A 3 -6.90 19.26 72.96
CA ARG A 3 -5.98 18.11 73.05
C ARG A 3 -6.11 17.16 71.85
N SER A 4 -4.96 16.92 71.21
CA SER A 4 -4.56 15.65 70.60
C SER A 4 -4.41 14.56 71.68
N THR A 5 -4.43 13.27 71.28
CA THR A 5 -3.75 12.07 71.87
C THR A 5 -4.37 10.82 71.21
N LEU A 6 -3.65 10.02 70.41
CA LEU A 6 -2.72 8.89 70.70
C LEU A 6 -3.37 7.51 70.40
N ALA A 7 -2.69 6.69 69.59
CA ALA A 7 -2.86 5.24 69.47
C ALA A 7 -2.30 4.51 70.73
N PRO A 8 -2.56 3.20 71.00
CA PRO A 8 -1.73 2.12 70.39
C PRO A 8 -2.32 0.66 70.30
N ALA A 9 -1.70 -0.13 69.41
CA ALA A 9 -1.20 -1.54 69.48
C ALA A 9 -2.06 -2.79 69.85
N SER A 10 -1.69 -3.91 69.16
CA SER A 10 -1.75 -5.37 69.48
C SER A 10 -2.69 -6.17 68.55
N ALA A 11 -2.38 -7.36 68.00
CA ALA A 11 -1.35 -8.36 68.25
C ALA A 11 -1.10 -9.27 67.02
N VAL A 12 0.10 -9.83 66.97
CA VAL A 12 0.57 -10.95 66.13
C VAL A 12 0.02 -12.28 66.67
N ILE A 13 -0.32 -13.24 65.81
CA ILE A 13 -0.03 -14.69 65.97
C ILE A 13 -0.21 -15.41 64.61
N PHE A 14 0.88 -16.08 64.20
CA PHE A 14 0.98 -17.09 63.16
C PHE A 14 0.61 -18.45 63.75
N LEU A 15 -0.15 -19.29 63.04
CA LEU A 15 -0.04 -20.75 63.21
C LEU A 15 -0.33 -21.48 61.89
N ALA A 16 0.72 -22.12 61.38
CA ALA A 16 0.67 -23.08 60.28
C ALA A 16 0.38 -24.49 60.82
N LEU A 17 -0.27 -25.34 60.02
CA LEU A 17 -0.05 -26.78 60.01
C LEU A 17 -0.54 -27.41 58.69
N LEU A 18 0.41 -28.05 58.00
CA LEU A 18 0.29 -28.88 56.80
C LEU A 18 -0.55 -30.15 57.05
N SER A 19 -1.21 -30.70 56.02
CA SER A 19 -0.81 -32.00 55.42
C SER A 19 -1.59 -32.41 54.16
N ALA A 20 -0.82 -32.82 53.16
CA ALA A 20 -0.99 -33.64 51.95
C ALA A 20 -2.33 -34.34 51.58
N CYS A 21 -2.66 -34.37 50.27
CA CYS A 21 -2.51 -35.53 49.34
C CYS A 21 -3.56 -35.56 48.17
N ALA A 22 -3.12 -35.25 46.93
CA ALA A 22 -3.46 -35.81 45.59
C ALA A 22 -4.95 -35.97 45.08
N PRO A 23 -5.24 -36.25 43.78
CA PRO A 23 -5.86 -35.29 42.84
C PRO A 23 -7.15 -35.76 42.09
N ALA A 24 -7.66 -34.87 41.20
CA ALA A 24 -8.56 -35.04 40.03
C ALA A 24 -10.05 -34.63 40.20
N PRO A 25 -10.80 -34.26 39.12
CA PRO A 25 -10.45 -34.19 37.69
C PRO A 25 -10.76 -32.85 36.98
N VAL A 26 -10.26 -32.75 35.74
CA VAL A 26 -10.52 -31.73 34.72
C VAL A 26 -11.98 -31.74 34.28
N GLY A 27 -12.55 -30.56 34.04
CA GLY A 27 -13.85 -30.37 33.39
C GLY A 27 -13.98 -28.93 32.91
N ASP A 28 -13.87 -28.76 31.58
CA ASP A 28 -14.03 -27.51 30.84
C ASP A 28 -15.41 -26.89 31.01
N ALA A 29 -15.45 -25.55 31.10
CA ALA A 29 -16.54 -24.71 30.61
C ALA A 29 -16.08 -23.24 30.64
N LEU A 30 -15.60 -22.73 29.50
CA LEU A 30 -15.59 -21.31 29.19
C LEU A 30 -16.96 -20.98 28.57
N ASP A 31 -17.66 -20.05 29.21
CA ASP A 31 -18.94 -19.49 28.76
C ASP A 31 -18.64 -18.35 27.78
N ALA A 32 -18.94 -18.58 26.49
CA ALA A 32 -18.85 -17.59 25.42
C ALA A 32 -20.15 -16.76 25.39
N GLY A 33 -20.02 -15.46 25.63
CA GLY A 33 -21.08 -14.48 25.44
C GLY A 33 -21.34 -14.23 23.95
N ALA A 34 -22.61 -14.35 23.58
CA ALA A 34 -23.14 -14.37 22.22
C ALA A 34 -22.80 -13.14 21.34
N ALA A 35 -22.12 -13.41 20.21
CA ALA A 35 -22.31 -12.66 18.98
C ALA A 35 -23.69 -12.99 18.39
N ALA A 36 -24.38 -12.00 17.83
CA ALA A 36 -25.64 -12.19 17.13
C ALA A 36 -25.36 -12.91 15.79
N GLY A 37 -25.32 -14.24 15.87
CA GLY A 37 -25.01 -15.12 14.75
C GLY A 37 -26.04 -15.04 13.63
N ARG A 38 -25.50 -15.00 12.40
CA ARG A 38 -26.09 -15.63 11.21
C ARG A 38 -26.73 -16.97 11.64
N GLU A 39 -27.95 -17.26 11.18
CA GLU A 39 -28.61 -18.56 11.42
C GLU A 39 -27.60 -19.67 11.12
N PRO A 40 -27.42 -20.67 12.01
CA PRO A 40 -26.45 -21.72 11.78
C PRO A 40 -26.81 -22.45 10.50
N VAL A 41 -25.90 -22.38 9.53
CA VAL A 41 -25.97 -23.18 8.31
C VAL A 41 -26.15 -24.63 8.74
N SER A 42 -27.13 -25.33 8.17
CA SER A 42 -27.42 -26.70 8.59
C SER A 42 -26.15 -27.55 8.43
N GLU A 43 -25.94 -28.58 9.28
CA GLU A 43 -24.80 -29.50 9.13
C GLU A 43 -24.76 -30.12 7.70
N GLU A 44 -25.91 -30.16 7.02
CA GLU A 44 -26.03 -30.60 5.63
C GLU A 44 -25.58 -29.52 4.62
N GLU A 45 -25.86 -28.24 4.85
CA GLU A 45 -25.33 -27.14 4.02
C GLU A 45 -23.84 -26.88 4.25
N ALA A 46 -23.37 -26.91 5.50
CA ALA A 46 -21.94 -26.79 5.81
C ALA A 46 -21.14 -27.98 5.24
N ALA A 47 -21.70 -29.19 5.26
CA ALA A 47 -21.10 -30.34 4.60
C ALA A 47 -21.20 -30.28 3.07
N GLN A 48 -22.22 -29.61 2.51
CA GLN A 48 -22.33 -29.38 1.06
C GLN A 48 -21.38 -28.28 0.57
N GLU A 49 -21.15 -27.23 1.35
CA GLU A 49 -20.13 -26.21 1.08
C GLU A 49 -18.72 -26.81 1.19
N GLN A 50 -18.44 -27.56 2.26
CA GLN A 50 -17.16 -28.25 2.42
C GLN A 50 -16.95 -29.31 1.33
N ALA A 51 -17.98 -30.07 0.95
CA ALA A 51 -17.89 -31.04 -0.15
C ALA A 51 -17.80 -30.37 -1.53
N ALA A 52 -18.27 -29.13 -1.70
CA ALA A 52 -18.08 -28.36 -2.93
C ALA A 52 -16.66 -27.78 -3.04
N LEU A 53 -16.03 -27.46 -1.90
CA LEU A 53 -14.61 -27.09 -1.82
C LEU A 53 -13.69 -28.31 -2.02
N ASP A 54 -14.09 -29.49 -1.52
CA ASP A 54 -13.32 -30.73 -1.55
C ASP A 54 -13.61 -31.64 -2.77
N ASP A 55 -14.58 -31.31 -3.64
CA ASP A 55 -14.88 -32.09 -4.86
C ASP A 55 -13.85 -31.78 -5.96
N PRO A 56 -12.96 -32.73 -6.31
CA PRO A 56 -11.97 -32.52 -7.36
C PRO A 56 -12.62 -32.25 -8.72
N ALA A 57 -13.84 -32.72 -8.98
CA ALA A 57 -14.58 -32.46 -10.21
C ALA A 57 -15.28 -31.09 -10.22
N ALA A 58 -15.56 -30.50 -9.05
CA ALA A 58 -16.09 -29.14 -8.92
C ALA A 58 -14.99 -28.06 -9.01
N GLN A 59 -13.76 -28.39 -8.58
CA GLN A 59 -12.57 -27.58 -8.88
C GLN A 59 -12.19 -27.60 -10.37
N LEU A 60 -12.67 -28.59 -11.13
CA LEU A 60 -12.29 -28.85 -12.53
C LEU A 60 -13.23 -28.26 -13.58
N ALA A 61 -14.27 -27.51 -13.21
CA ALA A 61 -15.29 -27.11 -14.18
C ALA A 61 -15.04 -25.77 -14.90
N TRP A 62 -14.05 -24.96 -14.51
CA TRP A 62 -13.78 -23.62 -15.08
C TRP A 62 -12.36 -23.39 -15.64
N ASP A 63 -11.48 -24.39 -15.57
CA ASP A 63 -10.26 -24.36 -16.37
C ASP A 63 -10.64 -24.74 -17.81
N ASN A 64 -10.58 -23.75 -18.70
CA ASN A 64 -10.76 -23.96 -20.13
C ASN A 64 -9.72 -24.97 -20.64
N ASP A 65 -10.17 -26.07 -21.25
CA ASP A 65 -9.39 -27.15 -21.90
C ASP A 65 -8.47 -26.68 -23.07
N ASP A 66 -8.21 -25.38 -23.21
CA ASP A 66 -7.20 -24.83 -24.13
C ASP A 66 -5.90 -24.40 -23.43
N PHE A 67 -5.75 -24.69 -22.13
CA PHE A 67 -4.49 -24.45 -21.42
C PHE A 67 -4.13 -25.64 -20.53
N GLU A 68 -3.65 -26.71 -21.16
CA GLU A 68 -2.63 -27.49 -20.46
C GLU A 68 -1.43 -26.56 -20.23
N PRO A 69 -0.79 -26.55 -19.04
CA PRO A 69 0.54 -25.97 -18.93
C PRO A 69 1.47 -26.83 -19.78
N GLU A 70 1.57 -26.53 -21.07
CA GLU A 70 2.88 -26.61 -21.68
C GLU A 70 3.75 -25.71 -20.82
N VAL A 71 4.65 -26.36 -20.08
CA VAL A 71 5.77 -25.68 -19.45
C VAL A 71 6.56 -25.07 -20.60
N ASP A 72 6.21 -23.86 -21.01
CA ASP A 72 7.03 -23.09 -21.91
C ASP A 72 8.23 -22.60 -21.11
N ARG A 73 9.25 -23.47 -21.07
CA ARG A 73 10.58 -23.17 -20.53
C ARG A 73 11.39 -22.28 -21.47
N SER A 74 10.77 -21.56 -22.39
CA SER A 74 11.48 -20.72 -23.35
C SER A 74 11.25 -19.23 -23.09
N PHE A 75 11.90 -18.71 -22.05
CA PHE A 75 12.91 -17.66 -22.27
C PHE A 75 13.89 -17.50 -21.10
N SER A 76 14.68 -18.52 -20.86
CA SER A 76 16.11 -18.35 -20.68
C SER A 76 16.79 -19.46 -21.48
N ALA A 77 17.94 -19.21 -22.11
CA ALA A 77 18.63 -20.28 -22.86
C ALA A 77 19.08 -21.44 -21.95
N ASP A 78 18.90 -21.33 -20.63
CA ASP A 78 19.36 -22.23 -19.58
C ASP A 78 18.26 -22.75 -18.64
N GLY A 79 17.03 -22.23 -18.66
CA GLY A 79 15.89 -22.77 -17.88
C GLY A 79 15.97 -22.63 -16.36
N GLU A 80 16.80 -21.73 -15.82
CA GLU A 80 16.90 -21.48 -14.37
C GLU A 80 15.98 -20.34 -13.92
N LYS A 81 15.35 -20.51 -12.74
CA LYS A 81 14.72 -19.43 -11.96
C LYS A 81 15.82 -18.39 -11.68
N ARG A 82 15.61 -17.13 -12.08
CA ARG A 82 16.61 -16.07 -11.87
C ARG A 82 16.18 -15.26 -10.65
N ALA A 83 16.52 -15.74 -9.45
CA ALA A 83 16.68 -14.86 -8.31
C ALA A 83 17.61 -13.71 -8.72
N LEU A 84 17.36 -12.49 -8.26
CA LEU A 84 18.16 -11.32 -8.59
C LEU A 84 19.64 -11.57 -8.18
N PRO A 85 20.57 -11.80 -9.14
CA PRO A 85 21.97 -11.94 -8.77
C PRO A 85 22.45 -10.56 -8.33
N LEU A 86 22.92 -10.45 -7.08
CA LEU A 86 23.34 -9.18 -6.49
C LEU A 86 24.39 -8.49 -7.37
N GLY A 87 24.08 -7.27 -7.84
CA GLY A 87 24.89 -6.51 -8.78
C GLY A 87 24.10 -5.69 -9.82
N SER A 88 24.78 -5.17 -10.85
CA SER A 88 24.12 -4.39 -11.91
C SER A 88 23.54 -5.29 -13.01
N ILE A 89 22.23 -5.22 -13.23
CA ILE A 89 21.55 -5.99 -14.28
C ILE A 89 20.48 -5.17 -15.02
N GLY A 90 20.18 -5.51 -16.27
CA GLY A 90 19.14 -4.83 -17.05
C GLY A 90 17.78 -5.51 -16.87
N ALA A 91 16.71 -4.74 -16.66
CA ALA A 91 15.36 -5.25 -16.38
C ALA A 91 14.93 -6.32 -17.39
N ALA A 92 15.15 -6.08 -18.70
CA ALA A 92 14.78 -7.03 -19.75
C ALA A 92 15.48 -8.41 -19.67
N LYS A 93 16.47 -8.58 -18.80
CA LYS A 93 17.25 -9.82 -18.63
C LYS A 93 16.96 -10.54 -17.30
N SER A 94 16.03 -10.05 -16.47
CA SER A 94 15.93 -10.48 -15.06
C SER A 94 14.52 -10.49 -14.45
N TYR A 95 13.46 -10.12 -15.19
CA TYR A 95 12.11 -10.18 -14.62
C TYR A 95 11.55 -11.61 -14.67
N TYR A 96 10.72 -11.92 -13.69
CA TYR A 96 9.92 -13.14 -13.61
C TYR A 96 8.71 -13.07 -14.54
N ALA A 97 7.91 -12.00 -14.40
CA ALA A 97 6.74 -11.70 -15.21
C ALA A 97 6.75 -10.24 -15.68
N GLN A 98 6.10 -9.97 -16.81
CA GLN A 98 5.89 -8.62 -17.32
C GLN A 98 4.46 -8.45 -17.84
N TRP A 99 3.82 -7.36 -17.43
CA TRP A 99 2.58 -6.90 -18.06
C TRP A 99 2.80 -5.59 -18.79
N LYS A 100 2.05 -5.39 -19.87
CA LYS A 100 2.09 -4.18 -20.70
C LYS A 100 0.70 -3.59 -20.78
N GLY A 101 0.64 -2.26 -20.84
CA GLY A 101 -0.62 -1.58 -21.10
C GLY A 101 -1.23 -2.00 -22.43
N GLU A 102 -2.55 -1.88 -22.52
CA GLU A 102 -3.34 -2.37 -23.64
C GLU A 102 -3.13 -1.52 -24.90
N SER A 103 -2.85 -0.23 -24.74
CA SER A 103 -2.84 0.76 -25.83
C SER A 103 -1.90 1.93 -25.59
N ALA A 104 -1.54 2.64 -26.66
CA ALA A 104 -0.72 3.83 -26.54
C ALA A 104 -1.32 4.83 -25.54
N ASP A 105 -0.44 5.42 -24.73
CA ASP A 105 -0.71 6.34 -23.62
C ASP A 105 -1.46 5.73 -22.41
N ASP A 106 -1.63 4.40 -22.33
CA ASP A 106 -2.22 3.68 -21.17
C ASP A 106 -1.44 3.91 -19.87
N ARG A 107 -0.12 3.91 -19.95
CA ARG A 107 0.79 4.12 -18.81
C ARG A 107 0.54 3.17 -17.64
N LEU A 108 0.35 1.89 -17.93
CA LEU A 108 0.30 0.85 -16.90
C LEU A 108 1.54 0.91 -15.99
N GLY A 109 1.36 0.70 -14.69
CA GLY A 109 2.45 0.76 -13.70
C GLY A 109 2.78 2.19 -13.28
N ILE A 110 1.83 3.12 -13.46
CA ILE A 110 1.89 4.46 -12.85
C ILE A 110 1.61 4.42 -11.34
N SER A 111 0.94 3.36 -10.89
CA SER A 111 0.77 2.92 -9.50
C SER A 111 0.69 1.40 -9.50
N VAL A 112 1.19 0.75 -8.44
CA VAL A 112 1.07 -0.69 -8.20
C VAL A 112 0.83 -0.93 -6.71
N ALA A 113 0.15 -2.02 -6.38
CA ALA A 113 -0.10 -2.47 -5.02
C ALA A 113 -0.06 -4.02 -4.94
N ALA A 114 0.60 -4.55 -3.93
CA ALA A 114 0.39 -5.87 -3.35
C ALA A 114 -0.94 -5.83 -2.62
N ALA A 115 -1.98 -6.40 -3.22
CA ALA A 115 -3.34 -6.24 -2.75
C ALA A 115 -3.75 -7.28 -1.69
N GLY A 116 -2.81 -8.15 -1.28
CA GLY A 116 -3.10 -9.27 -0.40
C GLY A 116 -3.84 -10.41 -1.11
N ASP A 117 -4.35 -11.37 -0.35
CA ASP A 117 -5.10 -12.50 -0.88
C ASP A 117 -6.56 -12.13 -1.13
N LEU A 118 -6.84 -11.61 -2.32
CA LEU A 118 -8.19 -11.18 -2.69
C LEU A 118 -9.16 -12.35 -2.91
N ASN A 119 -8.69 -13.59 -2.92
CA ASN A 119 -9.47 -14.72 -3.41
C ASN A 119 -9.45 -15.98 -2.54
N GLY A 120 -8.77 -15.91 -1.40
CA GLY A 120 -8.71 -16.96 -0.38
C GLY A 120 -7.83 -18.15 -0.78
N ASP A 121 -6.89 -17.97 -1.72
CA ASP A 121 -5.98 -19.04 -2.16
C ASP A 121 -4.63 -19.05 -1.42
N GLY A 122 -4.46 -18.14 -0.46
CA GLY A 122 -3.30 -17.98 0.39
C GLY A 122 -2.10 -17.36 -0.31
N LEU A 123 -2.30 -16.68 -1.45
CA LEU A 123 -1.24 -16.02 -2.20
C LEU A 123 -1.58 -14.54 -2.38
N THR A 124 -0.56 -13.70 -2.31
CA THR A 124 -0.72 -12.26 -2.57
C THR A 124 -1.02 -12.00 -4.05
N ASP A 125 -2.13 -11.31 -4.31
CA ASP A 125 -2.54 -10.80 -5.60
C ASP A 125 -2.00 -9.39 -5.84
N ILE A 126 -1.89 -8.99 -7.11
CA ILE A 126 -1.28 -7.70 -7.50
C ILE A 126 -2.26 -6.86 -8.29
N VAL A 127 -2.32 -5.57 -7.97
CA VAL A 127 -3.11 -4.58 -8.69
C VAL A 127 -2.20 -3.50 -9.28
N ALA A 128 -2.45 -3.12 -10.54
CA ALA A 128 -1.68 -2.11 -11.25
C ALA A 128 -2.59 -1.04 -11.86
N GLY A 129 -2.38 0.21 -11.49
CA GLY A 129 -3.10 1.34 -12.07
C GLY A 129 -2.52 1.83 -13.39
N SER A 130 -3.37 2.50 -14.16
CA SER A 130 -3.03 3.13 -15.43
C SER A 130 -3.70 4.49 -15.59
N LEU A 131 -3.20 5.29 -16.53
CA LEU A 131 -3.77 6.59 -16.89
C LEU A 131 -4.90 6.47 -17.94
N TYR A 132 -4.90 5.40 -18.76
CA TYR A 132 -5.81 5.28 -19.90
C TYR A 132 -6.11 3.82 -20.33
N GLY A 133 -7.26 3.26 -19.97
CA GLY A 133 -7.74 1.98 -20.50
C GLY A 133 -8.48 2.13 -21.83
N ALA A 134 -7.91 1.65 -22.94
CA ALA A 134 -8.55 1.72 -24.26
C ALA A 134 -9.75 0.78 -24.42
N SER A 135 -9.83 -0.26 -23.59
CA SER A 135 -10.99 -1.16 -23.48
C SER A 135 -12.16 -0.52 -22.72
N THR A 136 -11.94 0.63 -22.06
CA THR A 136 -13.03 1.42 -21.50
C THR A 136 -13.76 2.15 -22.62
N ALA A 137 -15.09 2.21 -22.56
CA ALA A 137 -15.89 2.91 -23.58
C ALA A 137 -15.58 4.43 -23.67
N SER A 138 -14.81 4.98 -22.73
CA SER A 138 -14.49 6.40 -22.55
C SER A 138 -13.00 6.77 -22.62
N GLY A 139 -12.07 5.79 -22.55
CA GLY A 139 -10.64 6.06 -22.40
C GLY A 139 -10.24 6.52 -20.99
N ASP A 140 -10.92 6.02 -19.97
CA ASP A 140 -10.64 6.29 -18.55
C ASP A 140 -9.52 5.38 -18.02
N GLY A 141 -8.78 5.81 -16.99
CA GLY A 141 -7.75 4.97 -16.36
C GLY A 141 -8.34 3.65 -15.84
N ALA A 142 -7.51 2.61 -15.84
CA ALA A 142 -7.89 1.27 -15.41
C ALA A 142 -6.99 0.78 -14.28
N ALA A 143 -7.52 -0.07 -13.42
CA ALA A 143 -6.73 -0.90 -12.52
C ALA A 143 -6.82 -2.34 -12.98
N TYR A 144 -5.68 -2.99 -13.16
CA TYR A 144 -5.56 -4.37 -13.64
C TYR A 144 -5.13 -5.26 -12.49
N MET A 145 -5.83 -6.38 -12.30
CA MET A 145 -5.51 -7.37 -11.29
C MET A 145 -5.06 -8.69 -11.93
N GLU A 146 -3.98 -9.25 -11.38
CA GLU A 146 -3.43 -10.56 -11.73
C GLU A 146 -3.23 -11.39 -10.47
N ARG A 147 -3.46 -12.70 -10.59
CA ARG A 147 -3.55 -13.61 -9.45
C ARG A 147 -2.36 -14.53 -9.28
N GLY A 148 -2.08 -14.88 -8.02
CA GLY A 148 -1.23 -16.00 -7.69
C GLY A 148 -1.79 -17.35 -8.18
N PRO A 149 -0.93 -18.36 -8.46
CA PRO A 149 0.52 -18.26 -8.56
C PRO A 149 0.95 -17.70 -9.94
N PHE A 150 1.85 -16.72 -9.92
CA PHE A 150 2.47 -16.20 -11.15
C PHE A 150 3.36 -17.25 -11.82
N THR A 151 3.46 -17.22 -13.16
CA THR A 151 4.40 -18.10 -13.90
C THR A 151 5.40 -17.29 -14.73
N SER A 152 6.63 -17.81 -14.83
CA SER A 152 7.68 -17.16 -15.61
C SER A 152 7.27 -16.99 -17.07
N GLY A 153 7.33 -15.77 -17.61
CA GLY A 153 7.04 -15.48 -19.02
C GLY A 153 5.61 -14.97 -19.31
N ASP A 154 4.77 -14.79 -18.29
CA ASP A 154 3.52 -14.05 -18.44
C ASP A 154 3.83 -12.64 -18.99
N SER A 155 3.21 -12.30 -20.13
CA SER A 155 3.66 -11.20 -20.99
C SER A 155 2.55 -10.25 -21.48
N ASN A 156 1.27 -10.50 -21.18
CA ASN A 156 0.16 -9.68 -21.68
C ASN A 156 -1.09 -9.72 -20.79
N ILE A 157 -1.65 -8.55 -20.52
CA ILE A 157 -2.98 -8.36 -19.90
C ILE A 157 -4.14 -8.62 -20.89
N GLY A 158 -3.88 -8.57 -22.21
CA GLY A 158 -4.92 -8.57 -23.24
C GLY A 158 -5.50 -9.92 -23.67
N GLY A 159 -5.17 -11.02 -22.98
CA GLY A 159 -5.60 -12.37 -23.36
C GLY A 159 -6.39 -13.05 -22.25
N ALA A 160 -7.64 -12.66 -22.01
CA ALA A 160 -8.57 -13.31 -21.08
C ALA A 160 -8.10 -13.54 -19.62
N LYS A 161 -6.95 -12.99 -19.19
CA LYS A 161 -6.29 -13.30 -17.92
C LYS A 161 -6.24 -12.13 -16.91
N GLY A 162 -6.23 -10.87 -17.34
CA GLY A 162 -6.32 -9.69 -16.45
C GLY A 162 -7.69 -8.99 -16.50
N ARG A 163 -8.22 -8.57 -15.34
CA ARG A 163 -9.50 -7.83 -15.21
C ARG A 163 -9.24 -6.35 -15.00
N TYR A 164 -10.02 -5.47 -15.64
CA TYR A 164 -9.93 -4.02 -15.43
C TYR A 164 -11.14 -3.44 -14.66
N TYR A 165 -10.86 -2.51 -13.75
CA TYR A 165 -11.85 -1.72 -13.01
C TYR A 165 -11.82 -0.28 -13.50
N THR A 166 -13.01 0.30 -13.77
CA THR A 166 -13.10 1.62 -14.39
C THR A 166 -14.26 2.40 -13.80
N PRO A 167 -14.05 3.64 -13.34
CA PRO A 167 -15.15 4.52 -12.99
C PRO A 167 -15.93 4.92 -14.25
N THR A 168 -17.24 4.68 -14.27
CA THR A 168 -18.08 5.15 -15.38
C THR A 168 -18.22 6.67 -15.33
N GLY A 169 -17.90 7.37 -16.43
CA GLY A 169 -18.21 8.78 -16.61
C GLY A 169 -17.06 9.75 -16.30
N SER A 170 -15.82 9.28 -16.34
CA SER A 170 -14.64 10.13 -16.24
C SER A 170 -14.17 10.64 -17.61
N ALA A 171 -13.27 11.61 -17.57
CA ALA A 171 -12.35 11.89 -18.65
C ALA A 171 -10.94 11.64 -18.08
N LYS A 172 -10.23 10.62 -18.58
CA LYS A 172 -8.82 10.32 -18.26
C LYS A 172 -8.46 10.59 -16.79
N SER A 173 -8.93 9.76 -15.87
CA SER A 173 -8.50 9.81 -14.46
C SER A 173 -7.22 9.00 -14.27
N LEU A 174 -6.27 9.53 -13.50
CA LEU A 174 -5.14 8.76 -12.98
C LEU A 174 -5.70 7.74 -11.98
N MET A 175 -5.50 6.44 -12.20
CA MET A 175 -5.84 5.42 -11.21
C MET A 175 -4.67 5.25 -10.24
N ILE A 176 -4.90 5.62 -8.99
CA ILE A 176 -4.05 5.24 -7.86
C ILE A 176 -4.67 4.01 -7.22
N VAL A 177 -3.83 3.06 -6.80
CA VAL A 177 -4.25 1.78 -6.21
C VAL A 177 -3.59 1.65 -4.84
N GLY A 178 -4.30 1.00 -3.93
CA GLY A 178 -3.83 0.56 -2.61
C GLY A 178 -4.62 -0.70 -2.19
N GLY A 179 -4.20 -1.41 -1.15
CA GLY A 179 -4.83 -2.67 -0.76
C GLY A 179 -4.06 -3.40 0.34
N GLY A 180 -4.35 -4.69 0.53
CA GLY A 180 -3.61 -5.55 1.47
C GLY A 180 -4.25 -5.69 2.85
N GLY A 181 -5.55 -5.38 2.98
CA GLY A 181 -6.27 -5.62 4.23
C GLY A 181 -7.75 -5.92 3.98
N ASP A 182 -8.36 -6.60 4.94
CA ASP A 182 -9.76 -7.03 4.94
C ASP A 182 -10.64 -6.00 5.66
N VAL A 183 -11.42 -5.23 4.90
CA VAL A 183 -12.24 -4.13 5.43
C VAL A 183 -13.67 -4.55 5.73
N ASP A 184 -14.05 -5.79 5.42
CA ASP A 184 -15.39 -6.32 5.72
C ASP A 184 -15.40 -7.62 6.55
N ASN A 185 -14.22 -8.10 6.93
CA ASN A 185 -13.95 -9.26 7.77
C ASN A 185 -14.48 -10.57 7.16
N ASP A 186 -14.41 -10.70 5.83
CA ASP A 186 -14.79 -11.91 5.10
C ASP A 186 -13.65 -12.95 5.00
N GLY A 187 -12.44 -12.56 5.43
CA GLY A 187 -11.23 -13.38 5.45
C GLY A 187 -10.40 -13.30 4.17
N ASN A 188 -10.80 -12.48 3.19
CA ASN A 188 -10.00 -12.15 2.02
C ASN A 188 -9.63 -10.67 2.08
N ASP A 189 -8.47 -10.33 1.51
CA ASP A 189 -8.07 -8.95 1.41
C ASP A 189 -8.91 -8.19 0.37
N ASP A 190 -8.95 -6.88 0.54
CA ASP A 190 -9.63 -5.95 -0.33
C ASP A 190 -8.64 -4.98 -0.98
N PHE A 191 -9.11 -4.21 -1.96
CA PHE A 191 -8.30 -3.14 -2.55
C PHE A 191 -9.14 -1.92 -2.93
N ILE A 192 -8.46 -0.79 -3.05
CA ILE A 192 -9.08 0.51 -3.30
C ILE A 192 -8.46 1.23 -4.49
N LEU A 193 -9.32 1.94 -5.23
CA LEU A 193 -8.97 2.68 -6.42
C LEU A 193 -9.32 4.17 -6.26
N GLY A 194 -8.35 5.05 -6.45
CA GLY A 194 -8.53 6.51 -6.45
C GLY A 194 -8.74 7.06 -7.86
N ALA A 195 -9.74 7.93 -8.02
CA ALA A 195 -10.13 8.53 -9.30
C ALA A 195 -10.41 10.04 -9.18
N ASN A 196 -9.35 10.82 -9.11
CA ASN A 196 -9.38 12.24 -8.74
C ASN A 196 -10.04 13.22 -9.74
N THR A 197 -10.41 12.79 -10.94
CA THR A 197 -11.10 13.65 -11.93
C THR A 197 -12.55 13.25 -12.20
N VAL A 198 -13.10 12.27 -11.47
CA VAL A 198 -14.50 11.85 -11.57
C VAL A 198 -15.43 13.06 -11.44
N SER A 199 -16.36 13.16 -12.38
CA SER A 199 -17.29 14.30 -12.51
C SER A 199 -18.77 13.88 -12.56
N SER A 200 -19.09 12.64 -12.22
CA SER A 200 -20.43 12.04 -12.37
C SER A 200 -21.52 12.75 -11.55
N ALA A 201 -21.19 13.22 -10.33
CA ALA A 201 -22.10 13.97 -9.47
C ALA A 201 -21.80 15.48 -9.41
N LYS A 202 -20.52 15.85 -9.44
CA LYS A 202 -20.01 17.23 -9.27
C LYS A 202 -18.74 17.38 -10.10
N THR A 203 -18.52 18.52 -10.75
CA THR A 203 -17.33 18.76 -11.59
C THR A 203 -16.04 18.50 -10.81
N ARG A 204 -15.26 17.50 -11.23
CA ARG A 204 -13.96 17.13 -10.65
C ARG A 204 -13.97 17.01 -9.13
N ALA A 205 -15.08 16.55 -8.54
CA ALA A 205 -15.08 16.25 -7.11
C ALA A 205 -14.19 15.06 -6.78
N GLY A 206 -13.96 14.18 -7.75
CA GLY A 206 -13.21 12.95 -7.54
C GLY A 206 -14.02 11.90 -6.79
N ALA A 207 -13.49 10.69 -6.73
CA ALA A 207 -14.04 9.57 -5.97
C ALA A 207 -12.95 8.54 -5.68
N ALA A 208 -13.22 7.68 -4.72
CA ALA A 208 -12.51 6.42 -4.55
C ALA A 208 -13.50 5.24 -4.56
N TYR A 209 -12.98 4.05 -4.85
CA TYR A 209 -13.77 2.85 -5.05
C TYR A 209 -13.13 1.68 -4.35
N LEU A 210 -13.79 1.20 -3.32
CA LEU A 210 -13.44 -0.01 -2.60
C LEU A 210 -14.01 -1.21 -3.35
N VAL A 211 -13.19 -2.24 -3.54
CA VAL A 211 -13.57 -3.49 -4.19
C VAL A 211 -13.39 -4.60 -3.16
N MET A 212 -14.48 -5.33 -2.87
CA MET A 212 -14.50 -6.45 -1.92
C MET A 212 -15.18 -7.68 -2.51
N ASN A 213 -15.16 -8.78 -1.77
CA ASN A 213 -15.89 -10.02 -2.07
C ASN A 213 -15.65 -10.49 -3.51
N TYR A 214 -14.39 -10.55 -3.90
CA TYR A 214 -14.04 -10.85 -5.27
C TYR A 214 -14.56 -12.24 -5.70
N THR A 215 -15.56 -12.25 -6.60
CA THR A 215 -16.09 -13.51 -7.15
C THR A 215 -15.44 -13.86 -8.50
N ARG A 216 -14.98 -15.12 -8.64
CA ARG A 216 -14.40 -15.67 -9.89
C ARG A 216 -15.39 -15.54 -11.06
N GLY A 217 -14.93 -15.09 -12.23
CA GLY A 217 -15.67 -15.17 -13.51
C GLY A 217 -16.39 -13.91 -14.02
N LYS A 218 -16.40 -12.77 -13.31
CA LYS A 218 -16.94 -11.50 -13.84
C LYS A 218 -15.83 -10.60 -14.40
N GLN A 219 -15.80 -10.48 -15.73
CA GLN A 219 -14.78 -9.79 -16.54
C GLN A 219 -14.85 -8.25 -16.47
N THR A 220 -15.87 -7.69 -15.85
CA THR A 220 -16.05 -6.24 -15.68
C THR A 220 -16.92 -6.06 -14.45
N MET A 221 -16.42 -5.38 -13.43
CA MET A 221 -17.26 -4.94 -12.32
C MET A 221 -17.48 -3.44 -12.54
N PRO A 222 -18.66 -3.02 -13.05
CA PRO A 222 -19.16 -1.72 -12.65
C PRO A 222 -19.16 -1.73 -11.12
N ILE A 223 -18.51 -0.75 -10.51
CA ILE A 223 -18.40 -0.52 -9.05
C ILE A 223 -19.69 -0.82 -8.26
N THR A 224 -20.86 -0.79 -8.91
CA THR A 224 -22.16 -1.17 -8.34
C THR A 224 -22.34 -2.67 -8.05
N THR A 225 -21.34 -3.52 -8.26
CA THR A 225 -21.39 -4.96 -7.91
C THR A 225 -20.09 -5.34 -7.21
N GLY A 226 -20.13 -5.67 -5.92
CA GLY A 226 -18.95 -6.13 -5.15
C GLY A 226 -18.01 -5.02 -4.66
N GLY A 227 -18.55 -3.89 -4.23
CA GLY A 227 -17.75 -2.74 -3.81
C GLY A 227 -18.59 -1.59 -3.25
N TYR A 228 -17.92 -0.58 -2.71
CA TYR A 228 -18.51 0.68 -2.24
C TYR A 228 -17.78 1.89 -2.84
N THR A 229 -18.51 2.99 -2.98
CA THR A 229 -18.00 4.26 -3.50
C THR A 229 -17.81 5.28 -2.40
N PHE A 230 -16.67 5.97 -2.41
CA PHE A 230 -16.38 7.14 -1.60
C PHE A 230 -16.43 8.40 -2.48
N SER A 231 -17.49 9.21 -2.32
CA SER A 231 -17.78 10.32 -3.23
C SER A 231 -17.30 11.68 -2.70
N GLY A 232 -16.62 12.45 -3.55
CA GLY A 232 -16.06 13.76 -3.18
C GLY A 232 -17.07 14.79 -2.67
N GLU A 233 -16.64 15.60 -1.69
CA GLU A 233 -17.48 16.53 -0.94
C GLU A 233 -17.97 17.71 -1.78
N LYS A 234 -17.09 18.38 -2.53
CA LYS A 234 -17.40 19.55 -3.37
C LYS A 234 -16.68 19.50 -4.72
N ALA A 235 -17.05 20.42 -5.60
CA ALA A 235 -16.48 20.51 -6.94
C ALA A 235 -15.03 20.99 -6.89
N ASN A 236 -14.14 20.30 -7.60
CA ASN A 236 -12.68 20.49 -7.62
C ASN A 236 -11.93 20.07 -6.34
N ASP A 237 -12.53 19.30 -5.43
CA ASP A 237 -11.81 18.78 -4.26
C ASP A 237 -10.81 17.67 -4.64
N LEU A 238 -11.01 17.02 -5.79
CA LEU A 238 -10.12 15.97 -6.33
C LEU A 238 -9.95 14.76 -5.39
N ALA A 239 -11.04 14.30 -4.75
CA ALA A 239 -11.05 13.11 -3.92
C ALA A 239 -10.53 11.86 -4.67
N GLY A 240 -9.78 11.00 -3.98
CA GLY A 240 -9.06 9.89 -4.60
C GLY A 240 -7.76 10.33 -5.27
N THR A 241 -7.15 11.44 -4.82
CA THR A 241 -5.78 11.81 -5.25
C THR A 241 -4.75 10.81 -4.74
N ALA A 242 -4.94 10.31 -3.53
CA ALA A 242 -4.30 9.13 -2.95
C ALA A 242 -5.37 8.34 -2.18
N VAL A 243 -5.17 7.04 -2.10
CA VAL A 243 -6.04 6.08 -1.41
C VAL A 243 -5.18 4.97 -0.83
N ASP A 244 -5.61 4.39 0.28
CA ASP A 244 -5.02 3.17 0.82
C ASP A 244 -5.98 2.46 1.78
N ILE A 245 -5.75 1.16 2.03
CA ILE A 245 -6.29 0.44 3.18
C ILE A 245 -5.22 0.49 4.27
N ILE A 246 -5.48 1.25 5.33
CA ILE A 246 -4.45 1.70 6.27
C ILE A 246 -4.27 0.79 7.48
N GLY A 247 -4.86 -0.41 7.46
CA GLY A 247 -4.91 -1.30 8.62
C GLY A 247 -5.97 -0.88 9.65
N ASP A 248 -6.01 -1.54 10.80
CA ASP A 248 -6.96 -1.27 11.88
C ASP A 248 -6.44 -0.14 12.79
N VAL A 249 -6.78 1.11 12.44
CA VAL A 249 -6.24 2.28 13.15
C VAL A 249 -7.04 2.63 14.41
N ASN A 250 -8.07 1.85 14.72
CA ASN A 250 -8.97 2.10 15.84
C ASN A 250 -9.10 0.90 16.82
N GLY A 251 -8.52 -0.25 16.47
CA GLY A 251 -8.43 -1.45 17.31
C GLY A 251 -9.73 -2.26 17.37
N ASP A 252 -10.59 -2.18 16.36
CA ASP A 252 -11.86 -2.94 16.32
C ASP A 252 -11.80 -4.26 15.55
N GLY A 253 -10.65 -4.56 14.95
CA GLY A 253 -10.35 -5.78 14.22
C GLY A 253 -10.75 -5.76 12.74
N ASN A 254 -11.11 -4.61 12.17
CA ASN A 254 -11.36 -4.46 10.74
C ASN A 254 -10.39 -3.43 10.17
N ALA A 255 -9.91 -3.66 8.94
CA ALA A 255 -9.07 -2.66 8.31
C ALA A 255 -9.88 -1.39 7.96
N ASP A 256 -9.23 -0.25 8.10
CA ASP A 256 -9.75 1.08 7.84
C ASP A 256 -9.23 1.61 6.50
N VAL A 257 -9.89 2.64 5.97
CA VAL A 257 -9.60 3.18 4.64
C VAL A 257 -9.27 4.67 4.72
N ILE A 258 -8.26 5.11 3.98
CA ILE A 258 -7.99 6.53 3.75
C ILE A 258 -8.28 6.94 2.31
N VAL A 259 -8.91 8.12 2.16
CA VAL A 259 -9.12 8.78 0.86
C VAL A 259 -8.70 10.24 0.99
N THR A 260 -7.92 10.75 0.05
CA THR A 260 -7.46 12.15 0.08
C THR A 260 -8.07 13.02 -1.01
N ALA A 261 -8.20 14.32 -0.73
CA ALA A 261 -8.74 15.33 -1.62
C ALA A 261 -7.88 16.60 -1.59
N THR A 262 -6.91 16.70 -2.49
CA THR A 262 -5.90 17.79 -2.50
C THR A 262 -6.47 19.17 -2.81
N GLY A 263 -7.68 19.25 -3.38
CA GLY A 263 -8.36 20.50 -3.71
C GLY A 263 -9.31 21.00 -2.62
N ASP A 264 -9.44 20.31 -1.49
CA ASP A 264 -10.31 20.77 -0.39
C ASP A 264 -9.86 22.14 0.14
N ASP A 265 -10.84 23.02 0.37
CA ASP A 265 -10.62 24.43 0.70
C ASP A 265 -10.87 24.78 2.20
N VAL A 266 -11.19 23.81 3.07
CA VAL A 266 -11.59 24.08 4.47
C VAL A 266 -10.45 24.71 5.28
N GLY A 267 -9.22 24.20 5.11
CA GLY A 267 -8.01 24.74 5.72
C GLY A 267 -7.46 26.02 5.05
N GLY A 268 -8.10 26.48 3.97
CA GLY A 268 -7.59 27.49 3.04
C GLY A 268 -7.65 26.99 1.60
N SER A 269 -7.53 27.88 0.62
CA SER A 269 -7.66 27.51 -0.80
C SER A 269 -6.65 26.42 -1.19
N GLU A 270 -7.14 25.27 -1.67
CA GLU A 270 -6.35 24.08 -2.01
C GLU A 270 -5.42 23.64 -0.86
N ALA A 271 -5.86 23.80 0.39
CA ALA A 271 -5.14 23.30 1.55
C ALA A 271 -5.12 21.77 1.59
N GLY A 272 -6.13 21.12 1.01
CA GLY A 272 -6.30 19.68 0.94
C GLY A 272 -6.89 19.07 2.20
N ALA A 273 -7.36 17.83 2.09
CA ALA A 273 -7.91 17.05 3.20
C ALA A 273 -7.61 15.55 3.04
N ALA A 274 -7.61 14.83 4.15
CA ALA A 274 -7.65 13.38 4.20
C ALA A 274 -8.89 12.93 5.00
N TYR A 275 -9.50 11.84 4.55
CA TYR A 275 -10.71 11.29 5.13
C TYR A 275 -10.43 9.84 5.53
N VAL A 276 -10.67 9.51 6.79
CA VAL A 276 -10.60 8.12 7.27
C VAL A 276 -12.02 7.59 7.37
N ILE A 277 -12.24 6.41 6.79
CA ILE A 277 -13.48 5.64 6.85
C ILE A 277 -13.15 4.40 7.66
N LEU A 278 -13.82 4.25 8.80
CA LEU A 278 -13.57 3.11 9.69
C LEU A 278 -14.34 1.88 9.19
N GLY A 279 -13.71 0.72 9.28
CA GLY A 279 -14.31 -0.57 9.03
C GLY A 279 -15.37 -0.94 10.09
N PRO A 280 -16.19 -1.96 9.84
CA PRO A 280 -16.38 -2.59 8.54
C PRO A 280 -17.14 -1.66 7.58
N VAL A 281 -16.70 -1.60 6.32
CA VAL A 281 -17.38 -0.76 5.32
C VAL A 281 -18.58 -1.52 4.73
N THR A 282 -19.79 -1.01 4.96
CA THR A 282 -21.03 -1.71 4.52
C THR A 282 -21.94 -0.91 3.58
N ALA A 283 -21.51 0.28 3.15
CA ALA A 283 -22.29 1.14 2.26
C ALA A 283 -21.41 2.16 1.52
N ASP A 284 -21.95 2.75 0.45
CA ASP A 284 -21.37 3.95 -0.16
C ASP A 284 -21.31 5.09 0.87
N VAL A 285 -20.19 5.83 0.89
CA VAL A 285 -19.98 6.97 1.79
C VAL A 285 -19.76 8.25 0.97
N GLY A 286 -20.52 9.30 1.28
CA GLY A 286 -20.14 10.65 0.87
C GLY A 286 -19.05 11.13 1.80
N LEU A 287 -17.93 11.65 1.30
CA LEU A 287 -16.80 12.06 2.17
C LEU A 287 -17.17 13.19 3.16
N ALA A 288 -18.30 13.86 2.96
CA ALA A 288 -18.88 14.76 3.96
C ALA A 288 -19.29 14.05 5.27
N ASP A 289 -19.57 12.75 5.18
CA ASP A 289 -20.05 11.87 6.24
C ASP A 289 -18.98 10.83 6.66
N ALA A 290 -17.71 11.03 6.29
CA ALA A 290 -16.61 10.18 6.74
C ALA A 290 -16.44 10.24 8.28
N ASN A 291 -15.90 9.17 8.87
CA ASN A 291 -15.68 9.08 10.31
C ASN A 291 -14.72 10.16 10.82
N VAL A 292 -13.63 10.40 10.08
CA VAL A 292 -12.65 11.43 10.41
C VAL A 292 -12.35 12.27 9.18
N LYS A 293 -12.30 13.59 9.36
CA LYS A 293 -11.76 14.53 8.38
C LYS A 293 -10.55 15.25 8.95
N LEU A 294 -9.41 15.15 8.27
CA LEU A 294 -8.17 15.87 8.58
C LEU A 294 -7.98 16.98 7.54
N ASN A 295 -8.10 18.22 7.98
CA ASN A 295 -7.93 19.40 7.13
C ASN A 295 -6.47 19.86 7.09
N GLY A 296 -6.00 20.24 5.90
CA GLY A 296 -4.70 20.89 5.70
C GLY A 296 -4.55 22.19 6.50
N GLU A 297 -3.30 22.58 6.79
CA GLU A 297 -3.01 23.70 7.69
C GLU A 297 -3.10 25.07 7.01
N ALA A 298 -2.69 25.16 5.73
CA ALA A 298 -2.64 26.42 5.00
C ALA A 298 -2.97 26.25 3.51
N ALA A 299 -3.33 27.38 2.89
CA ALA A 299 -3.66 27.44 1.47
C ALA A 299 -2.49 26.96 0.59
N SER A 300 -2.80 26.14 -0.42
CA SER A 300 -1.89 25.59 -1.43
C SER A 300 -0.88 24.54 -0.92
N ASP A 301 -0.94 24.13 0.35
CA ASP A 301 -0.09 23.07 0.89
C ASP A 301 -0.44 21.69 0.30
N GLN A 302 -1.68 21.52 -0.19
CA GLN A 302 -2.19 20.31 -0.85
C GLN A 302 -2.01 19.05 0.02
N LEU A 303 -2.58 19.02 1.22
CA LEU A 303 -2.63 17.81 2.06
C LEU A 303 -3.25 16.64 1.30
N GLY A 304 -2.62 15.49 1.47
CA GLY A 304 -3.07 14.24 0.88
C GLY A 304 -2.52 14.03 -0.53
N THR A 305 -1.32 14.55 -0.83
CA THR A 305 -0.63 14.17 -2.08
C THR A 305 -0.24 12.69 -2.11
N ARG A 306 -0.02 12.10 -0.94
CA ARG A 306 0.12 10.67 -0.66
C ARG A 306 -0.47 10.36 0.72
N ALA A 307 -0.90 9.13 0.92
CA ALA A 307 -1.35 8.60 2.19
C ALA A 307 -1.20 7.08 2.18
N ASN A 308 -0.62 6.51 3.24
CA ASN A 308 -0.37 5.08 3.38
C ASN A 308 -0.54 4.65 4.85
N GLY A 309 -0.96 3.41 5.08
CA GLY A 309 -0.74 2.72 6.36
C GLY A 309 0.74 2.44 6.56
N VAL A 310 1.21 2.43 7.81
CA VAL A 310 2.62 2.18 8.16
C VAL A 310 2.80 1.13 9.25
N GLY A 311 1.74 0.41 9.64
CA GLY A 311 1.78 -0.56 10.73
C GLY A 311 1.85 0.11 12.09
N ASP A 312 2.25 -0.63 13.13
CA ASP A 312 2.25 -0.17 14.52
C ASP A 312 3.59 0.51 14.86
N THR A 313 3.66 1.83 14.68
CA THR A 313 4.91 2.60 14.87
C THR A 313 5.14 3.03 16.31
N ASP A 314 4.14 2.90 17.20
CA ASP A 314 4.26 3.27 18.62
C ASP A 314 4.03 2.15 19.63
N GLY A 315 3.74 0.93 19.14
CA GLY A 315 3.66 -0.31 19.90
C GLY A 315 2.38 -0.43 20.71
N ASP A 316 1.30 0.25 20.31
CA ASP A 316 0.01 0.20 21.02
C ASP A 316 -0.91 -0.94 20.55
N GLY A 317 -0.53 -1.60 19.45
CA GLY A 317 -1.21 -2.73 18.85
C GLY A 317 -2.27 -2.37 17.80
N ASN A 318 -2.45 -1.09 17.49
CA ASN A 318 -3.25 -0.62 16.35
C ASN A 318 -2.32 -0.17 15.22
N ASP A 319 -2.84 -0.16 14.00
CA ASP A 319 -2.07 0.34 12.87
C ASP A 319 -2.05 1.88 12.85
N ASP A 320 -0.97 2.43 12.34
CA ASP A 320 -0.76 3.86 12.17
C ASP A 320 -0.75 4.23 10.69
N PHE A 321 -0.89 5.52 10.40
CA PHE A 321 -0.86 6.00 9.02
C PHE A 321 -0.20 7.36 8.89
N ILE A 322 0.28 7.63 7.67
CA ILE A 322 0.93 8.87 7.31
C ILE A 322 0.23 9.55 6.14
N VAL A 323 0.25 10.89 6.14
CA VAL A 323 -0.28 11.72 5.06
C VAL A 323 0.73 12.81 4.69
N SER A 324 0.94 13.06 3.39
CA SER A 324 1.91 14.05 2.93
C SER A 324 1.30 15.33 2.35
N THR A 325 2.07 16.42 2.46
CA THR A 325 1.84 17.73 1.82
C THR A 325 3.11 18.15 1.09
N ARG A 326 3.24 17.91 -0.21
CA ARG A 326 4.49 18.24 -0.94
C ARG A 326 4.79 19.75 -1.07
N ASN A 327 3.80 20.61 -0.81
CA ASN A 327 3.91 22.07 -0.98
C ASN A 327 4.01 22.85 0.33
N GLU A 328 4.01 22.16 1.48
CA GLU A 328 4.16 22.79 2.79
C GLU A 328 5.36 23.73 2.79
N SER A 329 5.16 24.91 3.37
CA SER A 329 6.03 26.06 3.16
C SER A 329 6.65 26.65 4.42
N SER A 330 6.60 25.96 5.56
CA SER A 330 7.20 26.44 6.82
C SER A 330 8.71 26.66 6.70
N ASN A 331 9.38 25.81 5.91
CA ASN A 331 10.81 25.93 5.58
C ASN A 331 11.05 26.48 4.16
N GLY A 332 10.04 27.19 3.65
CA GLY A 332 10.00 27.82 2.33
C GLY A 332 9.22 27.01 1.30
N SER A 333 8.83 27.68 0.22
CA SER A 333 7.89 27.16 -0.78
C SER A 333 8.31 25.78 -1.29
N GLY A 334 7.43 24.78 -1.14
CA GLY A 334 7.68 23.43 -1.64
C GLY A 334 8.75 22.65 -0.88
N ALA A 335 9.05 23.02 0.37
CA ALA A 335 9.88 22.18 1.24
C ALA A 335 9.18 20.83 1.50
N GLY A 336 7.87 20.87 1.75
CA GLY A 336 7.04 19.70 1.96
C GLY A 336 7.04 19.21 3.41
N ALA A 337 6.08 18.34 3.73
CA ALA A 337 5.97 17.71 5.05
C ALA A 337 5.22 16.38 4.99
N VAL A 338 5.42 15.56 6.03
CA VAL A 338 4.68 14.32 6.31
C VAL A 338 4.16 14.36 7.74
N TYR A 339 2.93 13.90 7.93
CA TYR A 339 2.23 13.85 9.21
C TYR A 339 1.94 12.39 9.57
N LEU A 340 2.37 11.96 10.76
CA LEU A 340 2.10 10.63 11.32
C LEU A 340 0.97 10.70 12.34
N PHE A 341 0.01 9.81 12.21
CA PHE A 341 -1.09 9.63 13.15
C PHE A 341 -1.00 8.23 13.73
N THR A 342 -0.86 8.14 15.05
CA THR A 342 -0.82 6.87 15.77
C THR A 342 -2.13 6.53 16.49
N SER A 343 -3.18 7.27 16.16
CA SER A 343 -4.54 7.02 16.63
C SER A 343 -5.50 7.93 15.87
N VAL A 344 -6.74 7.45 15.73
CA VAL A 344 -7.85 8.26 15.24
C VAL A 344 -8.96 8.37 16.29
N THR A 345 -9.78 9.41 16.16
CA THR A 345 -10.99 9.56 16.98
C THR A 345 -12.16 9.82 16.07
N ASP A 346 -13.16 8.94 16.08
CA ASP A 346 -14.37 9.05 15.28
C ASP A 346 -15.18 10.33 15.56
N GLY A 347 -15.87 10.83 14.54
CA GLY A 347 -16.70 12.05 14.59
C GLY A 347 -15.89 13.34 14.67
N VAL A 348 -14.60 13.32 14.28
CA VAL A 348 -13.70 14.46 14.39
C VAL A 348 -13.46 15.11 13.02
N ASP A 349 -13.78 16.40 12.96
CA ASP A 349 -13.30 17.32 11.93
C ASP A 349 -12.08 18.07 12.53
N ALA A 350 -10.89 17.53 12.30
CA ALA A 350 -9.63 18.00 12.89
C ALA A 350 -8.76 18.74 11.86
N SER A 351 -7.80 19.50 12.38
CA SER A 351 -6.65 19.92 11.58
C SER A 351 -5.59 18.82 11.63
N VAL A 352 -4.85 18.66 10.53
CA VAL A 352 -3.70 17.75 10.46
C VAL A 352 -2.61 18.08 11.50
N SER A 353 -2.62 19.28 12.08
CA SER A 353 -1.77 19.67 13.22
C SER A 353 -1.97 18.83 14.50
N THR A 354 -3.00 17.97 14.53
CA THR A 354 -3.23 17.00 15.62
C THR A 354 -2.37 15.73 15.49
N ALA A 355 -1.61 15.57 14.40
CA ALA A 355 -0.70 14.46 14.17
C ALA A 355 0.27 14.23 15.35
N THR A 356 0.54 12.96 15.64
CA THR A 356 1.55 12.53 16.62
C THR A 356 2.93 13.09 16.26
N ALA A 357 3.29 13.07 14.97
CA ALA A 357 4.51 13.68 14.45
C ALA A 357 4.29 14.51 13.18
N LYS A 358 5.12 15.55 12.99
CA LYS A 358 5.25 16.32 11.74
C LYS A 358 6.72 16.37 11.34
N LEU A 359 7.05 15.71 10.22
CA LEU A 359 8.37 15.74 9.60
C LEU A 359 8.40 16.79 8.50
N GLN A 360 9.28 17.78 8.62
CA GLN A 360 9.37 18.88 7.68
C GLN A 360 10.57 18.74 6.74
N GLY A 361 10.36 19.13 5.48
CA GLY A 361 11.43 19.27 4.50
C GLY A 361 12.44 20.33 4.93
N GLU A 362 13.68 20.18 4.46
CA GLU A 362 14.80 20.98 4.95
C GLU A 362 14.87 22.35 4.27
N VAL A 363 14.76 22.37 2.94
CA VAL A 363 14.93 23.58 2.13
C VAL A 363 13.82 23.74 1.08
N PRO A 364 13.65 24.96 0.52
CA PRO A 364 12.60 25.19 -0.48
C PRO A 364 12.81 24.36 -1.74
N GLY A 365 11.76 23.64 -2.16
CA GLY A 365 11.74 22.87 -3.40
C GLY A 365 12.19 21.42 -3.28
N ASP A 366 12.55 20.95 -2.08
CA ASP A 366 12.87 19.55 -1.80
C ASP A 366 11.70 18.60 -2.07
N ASN A 367 10.47 19.10 -1.94
CA ASN A 367 9.22 18.35 -2.09
C ASN A 367 9.20 17.07 -1.24
N LEU A 368 9.54 17.19 0.05
CA LEU A 368 9.41 16.09 1.00
C LEU A 368 7.97 15.53 0.97
N GLY A 369 7.86 14.20 1.03
CA GLY A 369 6.60 13.49 0.96
C GLY A 369 6.05 13.33 -0.46
N ASN A 370 6.89 13.45 -1.50
CA ASN A 370 6.48 13.15 -2.88
C ASN A 370 6.08 11.68 -3.06
N GLN A 371 6.70 10.82 -2.26
CA GLN A 371 6.40 9.40 -2.10
C GLN A 371 6.63 9.08 -0.63
N ILE A 372 5.83 8.17 -0.12
CA ILE A 372 5.94 7.59 1.21
C ILE A 372 5.61 6.11 1.06
N ASP A 373 6.12 5.28 1.97
CA ASP A 373 5.77 3.87 2.02
C ASP A 373 5.99 3.29 3.41
N HIS A 374 5.30 2.19 3.72
CA HIS A 374 5.61 1.32 4.85
C HIS A 374 6.99 0.68 4.65
N ALA A 375 7.74 0.49 5.74
CA ALA A 375 9.01 -0.23 5.71
C ALA A 375 9.02 -1.48 6.60
N GLY A 376 8.02 -1.63 7.48
CA GLY A 376 7.98 -2.61 8.56
C GLY A 376 9.09 -2.37 9.57
N ASP A 377 9.26 -3.27 10.52
CA ASP A 377 10.37 -3.22 11.48
C ASP A 377 11.73 -3.55 10.80
N VAL A 378 12.44 -2.53 10.30
CA VAL A 378 13.73 -2.70 9.59
C VAL A 378 14.87 -2.95 10.57
N ASN A 379 14.77 -2.45 11.80
CA ASN A 379 15.84 -2.54 12.80
C ASN A 379 15.63 -3.67 13.83
N ASN A 380 14.52 -4.39 13.75
CA ASN A 380 14.08 -5.45 14.66
C ASN A 380 13.90 -4.97 16.12
N ASP A 381 13.38 -3.77 16.32
CA ASP A 381 13.12 -3.21 17.65
C ASP A 381 11.67 -3.37 18.15
N GLY A 382 10.79 -3.89 17.29
CA GLY A 382 9.38 -4.17 17.56
C GLY A 382 8.43 -3.02 17.23
N TYR A 383 8.91 -1.96 16.59
CA TYR A 383 8.08 -0.89 16.04
C TYR A 383 8.20 -0.89 14.52
N ASP A 384 7.11 -0.63 13.82
CA ASP A 384 7.18 -0.48 12.37
C ASP A 384 7.86 0.86 11.99
N ASP A 385 8.66 0.79 10.93
CA ASP A 385 9.37 1.91 10.33
C ASP A 385 8.70 2.33 9.02
N PHE A 386 9.06 3.51 8.51
CA PHE A 386 8.53 3.99 7.24
C PHE A 386 9.53 4.80 6.42
N LEU A 387 9.28 4.87 5.11
CA LEU A 387 10.10 5.57 4.13
C LEU A 387 9.46 6.89 3.71
N VAL A 388 10.28 7.94 3.58
CA VAL A 388 9.84 9.25 3.08
C VAL A 388 10.75 9.74 1.96
N GLY A 389 10.16 10.08 0.81
CA GLY A 389 10.86 10.63 -0.35
C GLY A 389 11.00 12.14 -0.37
N SER A 390 12.11 12.61 -0.93
CA SER A 390 12.32 13.99 -1.34
C SER A 390 13.00 14.01 -2.71
N ILE A 391 12.19 13.89 -3.76
CA ILE A 391 12.63 13.67 -5.15
C ILE A 391 13.52 14.78 -5.73
N ASN A 392 13.50 15.98 -5.13
CA ASN A 392 14.25 17.14 -5.58
C ASN A 392 15.36 17.56 -4.62
N TYR A 393 15.59 16.82 -3.53
CA TYR A 393 16.68 17.07 -2.58
C TYR A 393 18.01 17.25 -3.32
N ASP A 394 18.63 18.43 -3.18
CA ASP A 394 19.87 18.83 -3.86
C ASP A 394 19.92 18.53 -5.37
N SER A 395 18.75 18.51 -6.03
CA SER A 395 18.55 18.07 -7.42
C SER A 395 18.87 16.60 -7.72
N VAL A 396 19.32 15.80 -6.75
CA VAL A 396 19.67 14.37 -6.93
C VAL A 396 18.59 13.43 -6.38
N GLY A 397 17.75 13.92 -5.47
CA GLY A 397 16.73 13.16 -4.77
C GLY A 397 17.27 12.43 -3.54
N ALA A 398 16.40 12.22 -2.55
CA ALA A 398 16.70 11.50 -1.32
C ALA A 398 15.51 10.65 -0.84
N THR A 399 15.81 9.65 -0.02
CA THR A 399 14.83 8.87 0.75
C THR A 399 15.31 8.76 2.19
N TYR A 400 14.40 8.88 3.14
CA TYR A 400 14.67 8.84 4.57
C TYR A 400 13.96 7.63 5.18
N LEU A 401 14.71 6.76 5.87
CA LEU A 401 14.13 5.74 6.74
C LEU A 401 13.91 6.36 8.11
N ILE A 402 12.65 6.42 8.54
CA ILE A 402 12.24 6.93 9.83
C ILE A 402 11.89 5.72 10.70
N GLN A 403 12.55 5.62 11.84
CA GLN A 403 12.32 4.53 12.78
C GLN A 403 11.30 4.92 13.85
N GLY A 404 10.35 4.03 14.11
CA GLY A 404 9.40 4.19 15.20
C GLY A 404 10.07 4.10 16.59
N PRO A 405 9.47 4.64 17.65
CA PRO A 405 8.41 5.65 17.65
C PRO A 405 8.95 7.07 17.40
N VAL A 406 8.17 7.89 16.67
CA VAL A 406 8.49 9.30 16.42
C VAL A 406 7.34 10.21 16.84
N SER A 407 7.66 11.39 17.39
CA SER A 407 6.65 12.36 17.84
C SER A 407 7.13 13.80 17.77
N GLY A 408 6.16 14.73 17.79
CA GLY A 408 6.41 16.17 17.73
C GLY A 408 6.83 16.65 16.35
N THR A 409 7.34 17.87 16.26
CA THR A 409 7.75 18.48 14.99
C THR A 409 9.27 18.53 14.88
N SER A 410 9.82 18.02 13.78
CA SER A 410 11.26 18.05 13.48
C SER A 410 11.51 18.14 11.98
N LEU A 411 12.73 18.52 11.61
CA LEU A 411 13.22 18.31 10.25
C LEU A 411 13.40 16.81 9.98
N VAL A 412 13.14 16.38 8.74
CA VAL A 412 13.23 14.97 8.36
C VAL A 412 14.64 14.39 8.59
N ASN A 413 15.70 15.11 8.25
CA ASN A 413 17.09 14.67 8.45
C ASN A 413 17.49 14.47 9.92
N THR A 414 16.73 15.07 10.84
CA THR A 414 16.97 14.93 12.28
C THR A 414 16.24 13.71 12.83
N ALA A 415 15.10 13.36 12.22
CA ALA A 415 14.32 12.18 12.57
C ALA A 415 14.82 10.89 11.89
N ALA A 416 15.43 11.02 10.71
CA ALA A 416 15.86 9.87 9.92
C ALA A 416 16.99 9.09 10.58
N ALA A 417 16.81 7.77 10.67
CA ALA A 417 17.88 6.84 11.06
C ALA A 417 18.87 6.62 9.91
N ILE A 418 18.35 6.60 8.68
CA ILE A 418 19.13 6.45 7.44
C ILE A 418 18.66 7.47 6.41
N THR A 419 19.62 8.11 5.73
CA THR A 419 19.37 8.94 4.56
C THR A 419 20.02 8.32 3.34
N PHE A 420 19.22 7.98 2.34
CA PHE A 420 19.66 7.49 1.04
C PHE A 420 19.68 8.65 0.05
N ILE A 421 20.81 8.88 -0.64
CA ILE A 421 20.99 10.04 -1.52
C ILE A 421 21.28 9.58 -2.96
N GLY A 422 20.57 10.16 -3.92
CA GLY A 422 20.82 9.96 -5.34
C GLY A 422 22.17 10.52 -5.79
N ASN A 423 22.64 10.07 -6.96
CA ASN A 423 23.98 10.43 -7.44
C ASN A 423 24.00 11.42 -8.62
N LEU A 424 22.85 11.65 -9.24
CA LEU A 424 22.76 12.29 -10.55
C LEU A 424 21.63 13.32 -10.58
N ASN A 425 21.95 14.51 -11.08
CA ASN A 425 21.01 15.62 -11.11
C ASN A 425 19.83 15.33 -12.05
N GLY A 426 18.62 15.36 -11.50
CA GLY A 426 17.38 15.19 -12.25
C GLY A 426 16.92 13.74 -12.38
N ASP A 427 17.65 12.77 -11.82
CA ASP A 427 17.34 11.34 -11.96
C ASP A 427 16.19 10.88 -11.04
N GLN A 428 15.74 11.77 -10.15
CA GLN A 428 14.57 11.60 -9.30
C GLN A 428 14.68 10.41 -8.34
N PHE A 429 15.83 10.25 -7.67
CA PHE A 429 15.99 9.24 -6.63
C PHE A 429 14.96 9.42 -5.50
N GLY A 430 14.27 8.35 -5.10
CA GLY A 430 13.08 8.41 -4.24
C GLY A 430 11.77 8.61 -5.01
N SER A 431 11.75 8.33 -6.32
CA SER A 431 10.53 8.34 -7.14
C SER A 431 9.55 7.20 -6.80
N GLY A 432 10.09 6.10 -6.28
CA GLY A 432 9.41 4.94 -5.75
C GLY A 432 10.30 4.34 -4.66
N MET A 433 9.69 3.74 -3.65
CA MET A 433 10.37 3.12 -2.52
C MET A 433 9.48 2.02 -1.94
N THR A 434 10.10 1.03 -1.32
CA THR A 434 9.45 -0.04 -0.54
C THR A 434 10.50 -0.78 0.28
N ALA A 435 10.10 -1.70 1.14
CA ALA A 435 11.00 -2.56 1.92
C ALA A 435 10.48 -3.99 2.00
N GLY A 436 11.39 -4.95 2.14
CA GLY A 436 11.09 -6.37 2.22
C GLY A 436 12.36 -7.21 2.32
N ASP A 437 12.26 -8.47 2.71
CA ASP A 437 13.41 -9.38 2.76
C ASP A 437 13.79 -9.84 1.34
N VAL A 438 14.79 -9.19 0.72
CA VAL A 438 15.16 -9.42 -0.68
C VAL A 438 16.19 -10.54 -0.83
N ASP A 439 16.87 -10.94 0.24
CA ASP A 439 17.87 -12.01 0.20
C ASP A 439 17.52 -13.25 1.05
N GLY A 440 16.37 -13.23 1.72
CA GLY A 440 15.81 -14.34 2.48
C GLY A 440 16.54 -14.58 3.80
N ASP A 441 17.18 -13.55 4.35
CA ASP A 441 17.96 -13.65 5.59
C ASP A 441 17.16 -13.34 6.86
N GLY A 442 15.91 -12.91 6.70
CA GLY A 442 14.95 -12.55 7.74
C GLY A 442 15.04 -11.09 8.20
N ALA A 443 15.90 -10.26 7.61
CA ALA A 443 15.93 -8.83 7.84
C ALA A 443 15.31 -8.08 6.65
N ARG A 444 14.64 -6.96 6.92
CA ARG A 444 14.07 -6.15 5.84
C ARG A 444 15.16 -5.33 5.15
N ASP A 445 15.12 -5.35 3.83
CA ASP A 445 15.96 -4.56 2.93
C ASP A 445 15.19 -3.36 2.39
N VAL A 446 15.91 -2.34 1.91
CA VAL A 446 15.30 -1.13 1.37
C VAL A 446 15.48 -1.07 -0.15
N ILE A 447 14.38 -0.90 -0.87
CA ILE A 447 14.35 -0.79 -2.33
C ILE A 447 13.94 0.63 -2.72
N ILE A 448 14.76 1.33 -3.50
CA ILE A 448 14.51 2.72 -3.91
C ILE A 448 14.73 2.85 -5.42
N SER A 449 13.88 3.62 -6.11
CA SER A 449 14.05 3.91 -7.52
C SER A 449 14.47 5.34 -7.83
N ALA A 450 15.08 5.50 -9.01
CA ALA A 450 15.32 6.76 -9.69
C ALA A 450 14.76 6.64 -11.11
N ASN A 451 13.49 6.97 -11.29
CA ASN A 451 12.77 6.70 -12.54
C ASN A 451 13.23 7.52 -13.75
N ARG A 452 14.07 8.54 -13.55
CA ARG A 452 14.69 9.30 -14.64
C ARG A 452 16.18 9.00 -14.84
N GLU A 453 16.70 7.99 -14.15
CA GLU A 453 18.11 7.65 -14.28
C GLU A 453 18.48 7.16 -15.69
N GLY A 454 19.70 7.49 -16.12
CA GLY A 454 20.30 6.98 -17.34
C GLY A 454 20.03 7.80 -18.61
N VAL A 455 20.39 7.24 -19.77
CA VAL A 455 20.31 7.97 -21.04
C VAL A 455 18.87 8.10 -21.49
N ALA A 456 18.33 9.31 -21.50
CA ALA A 456 16.95 9.59 -21.92
C ALA A 456 15.89 8.93 -21.00
N ASP A 457 16.10 9.01 -19.68
CA ASP A 457 15.12 8.65 -18.66
C ASP A 457 14.66 7.18 -18.72
N ASN A 458 15.63 6.26 -18.81
CA ASN A 458 15.38 4.81 -18.76
C ASN A 458 14.82 4.37 -17.41
N GLY A 459 15.30 4.97 -16.33
CA GLY A 459 14.99 4.64 -14.94
C GLY A 459 15.82 3.49 -14.38
N ALA A 460 15.89 3.42 -13.05
CA ALA A 460 16.54 2.34 -12.33
C ALA A 460 15.96 2.11 -10.93
N VAL A 461 16.25 0.94 -10.38
CA VAL A 461 15.91 0.48 -9.04
C VAL A 461 17.19 0.03 -8.33
N TYR A 462 17.30 0.37 -7.05
CA TYR A 462 18.44 0.12 -6.18
C TYR A 462 17.96 -0.68 -4.97
N VAL A 463 18.69 -1.73 -4.60
CA VAL A 463 18.42 -2.53 -3.40
C VAL A 463 19.58 -2.34 -2.44
N PHE A 464 19.27 -2.01 -1.19
CA PHE A 464 20.20 -1.89 -0.08
C PHE A 464 19.90 -2.99 0.92
N LEU A 465 20.83 -3.94 1.06
CA LEU A 465 20.65 -5.06 1.97
C LEU A 465 20.99 -4.64 3.40
N ASN A 466 20.13 -5.00 4.37
CA ASN A 466 20.37 -4.81 5.79
C ASN A 466 20.92 -3.40 6.16
N PRO A 467 20.30 -2.29 5.73
CA PRO A 467 20.87 -0.97 5.93
C PRO A 467 20.84 -0.60 7.42
N ALA A 468 22.01 -0.34 8.01
CA ALA A 468 22.14 -0.27 9.47
C ALA A 468 22.05 1.15 10.09
N SER A 469 22.60 2.19 9.45
CA SER A 469 22.50 3.60 9.91
C SER A 469 23.22 4.57 8.96
N GLY A 470 22.91 5.87 9.08
CA GLY A 470 23.76 6.96 8.56
C GLY A 470 23.35 7.44 7.16
N THR A 471 24.34 7.80 6.33
CA THR A 471 24.09 8.27 4.96
C THR A 471 24.64 7.27 3.97
N LEU A 472 23.77 6.78 3.10
CA LEU A 472 24.10 5.87 2.00
C LEU A 472 23.83 6.58 0.68
N TYR A 473 24.68 6.36 -0.31
CA TYR A 473 24.47 6.89 -1.65
C TYR A 473 23.97 5.78 -2.58
N ALA A 474 23.35 6.16 -3.69
CA ALA A 474 22.86 5.18 -4.67
C ALA A 474 23.99 4.28 -5.26
N PHE A 475 25.27 4.63 -5.10
CA PHE A 475 26.39 3.77 -5.52
C PHE A 475 26.80 2.74 -4.46
N ASP A 476 26.28 2.87 -3.23
CA ASP A 476 26.48 1.92 -2.14
C ASP A 476 25.48 0.75 -2.20
N ALA A 477 24.47 0.83 -3.07
CA ALA A 477 23.48 -0.23 -3.26
C ALA A 477 24.12 -1.56 -3.71
N ASP A 478 23.67 -2.65 -3.11
CA ASP A 478 24.14 -4.01 -3.41
C ASP A 478 23.70 -4.48 -4.81
N THR A 479 22.49 -4.07 -5.21
CA THR A 479 21.92 -4.40 -6.52
C THR A 479 21.38 -3.17 -7.20
N ARG A 480 21.53 -3.14 -8.53
CA ARG A 480 20.94 -2.10 -9.37
C ARG A 480 20.31 -2.70 -10.62
N ILE A 481 19.00 -2.48 -10.78
CA ILE A 481 18.21 -2.91 -11.93
C ILE A 481 17.98 -1.70 -12.83
N VAL A 482 18.33 -1.80 -14.12
CA VAL A 482 18.22 -0.67 -15.05
C VAL A 482 17.19 -0.87 -16.15
N GLY A 483 16.47 0.20 -16.48
CA GLY A 483 15.63 0.28 -17.66
C GLY A 483 16.47 0.17 -18.93
N THR A 484 15.95 -0.51 -19.95
CA THR A 484 16.69 -0.74 -21.21
C THR A 484 16.24 0.17 -22.35
N GLY A 485 15.02 0.72 -22.29
CA GLY A 485 14.47 1.63 -23.29
C GLY A 485 14.49 3.09 -22.81
N ALA A 486 14.76 4.00 -23.75
CA ALA A 486 14.58 5.44 -23.52
C ALA A 486 13.13 5.72 -23.11
N GLY A 487 12.94 6.57 -22.11
CA GLY A 487 11.65 7.00 -21.59
C GLY A 487 10.82 5.87 -20.95
N ASP A 488 11.44 4.73 -20.61
CA ASP A 488 10.72 3.64 -19.95
C ASP A 488 10.21 4.05 -18.56
N TYR A 489 10.90 4.98 -17.90
CA TYR A 489 10.67 5.38 -16.51
C TYR A 489 10.59 4.20 -15.55
N LEU A 490 11.50 3.22 -15.68
CA LEU A 490 11.55 2.06 -14.78
C LEU A 490 11.70 2.52 -13.32
N GLY A 491 10.88 1.97 -12.44
CA GLY A 491 10.79 2.39 -11.05
C GLY A 491 9.86 3.58 -10.85
N SER A 492 8.91 3.85 -11.77
CA SER A 492 7.93 4.92 -11.59
C SER A 492 7.02 4.72 -10.38
N TRP A 493 6.90 3.48 -9.90
CA TRP A 493 6.32 3.09 -8.63
C TRP A 493 7.00 1.76 -8.22
N LEU A 494 7.09 1.50 -6.92
CA LEU A 494 7.60 0.26 -6.36
C LEU A 494 6.61 -0.25 -5.33
N ASP A 495 6.55 -1.57 -5.18
CA ASP A 495 5.92 -2.24 -4.05
C ASP A 495 6.56 -3.62 -3.86
N PHE A 496 6.34 -4.24 -2.69
CA PHE A 496 6.85 -5.55 -2.33
C PHE A 496 5.69 -6.47 -1.97
N ALA A 497 5.61 -7.62 -2.63
CA ALA A 497 4.58 -8.61 -2.35
C ALA A 497 5.22 -9.86 -1.75
N GLU A 498 4.81 -10.16 -0.52
CA GLU A 498 5.18 -11.38 0.20
C GLU A 498 4.31 -12.56 -0.32
N ASP A 499 4.83 -13.78 -0.33
CA ASP A 499 4.05 -15.02 -0.62
C ASP A 499 3.26 -15.03 -1.95
N THR A 500 3.82 -14.47 -3.01
CA THR A 500 3.13 -14.34 -4.32
C THR A 500 2.97 -15.64 -5.11
N ASN A 501 3.62 -16.72 -4.68
CA ASN A 501 3.56 -18.00 -5.39
C ASN A 501 3.78 -19.20 -4.47
N ARG A 502 3.40 -20.38 -4.95
CA ARG A 502 3.50 -21.64 -4.19
C ARG A 502 4.94 -22.11 -3.89
N SER A 503 5.98 -21.40 -4.34
CA SER A 503 7.34 -21.62 -3.86
C SER A 503 7.63 -20.92 -2.54
N GLY A 504 6.78 -19.99 -2.09
CA GLY A 504 7.03 -19.11 -0.96
C GLY A 504 8.13 -18.09 -1.25
N THR A 505 8.16 -17.55 -2.47
CA THR A 505 9.11 -16.48 -2.84
C THR A 505 8.40 -15.15 -2.96
N ASP A 506 9.08 -14.10 -2.49
CA ASP A 506 8.59 -12.74 -2.52
C ASP A 506 8.92 -12.07 -3.85
N MET A 507 8.29 -10.93 -4.12
CA MET A 507 8.46 -10.21 -5.37
C MET A 507 8.59 -8.71 -5.18
N ILE A 508 9.60 -8.16 -5.86
CA ILE A 508 9.67 -6.71 -6.10
C ILE A 508 8.79 -6.38 -7.31
N ILE A 509 7.78 -5.57 -7.10
CA ILE A 509 6.87 -5.06 -8.12
C ILE A 509 7.40 -3.71 -8.61
N VAL A 510 7.62 -3.59 -9.92
CA VAL A 510 8.23 -2.38 -10.51
C VAL A 510 7.39 -1.85 -11.67
N GLY A 511 6.89 -0.62 -11.49
CA GLY A 511 6.25 0.13 -12.55
C GLY A 511 7.24 0.74 -13.55
N ALA A 512 6.89 0.75 -14.83
CA ALA A 512 7.61 1.42 -15.91
C ALA A 512 6.62 2.15 -16.81
N SER A 513 5.99 3.18 -16.25
CA SER A 513 4.82 3.86 -16.82
C SER A 513 5.05 4.52 -18.19
N GLY A 514 6.30 4.82 -18.57
CA GLY A 514 6.62 5.42 -19.88
C GLY A 514 6.95 4.40 -20.97
N ARG A 515 7.01 3.11 -20.64
CA ARG A 515 7.49 2.10 -21.57
C ARG A 515 6.71 2.06 -22.87
N GLY A 516 7.47 1.97 -23.96
CA GLY A 516 7.00 1.83 -25.33
C GLY A 516 7.22 3.11 -26.15
N GLN A 517 7.95 2.96 -27.26
CA GLN A 517 8.50 4.08 -28.04
C GLN A 517 8.01 4.14 -29.49
N THR A 518 7.40 3.06 -30.00
CA THR A 518 6.80 3.08 -31.34
C THR A 518 5.44 3.75 -31.29
N THR A 519 4.93 4.26 -32.41
CA THR A 519 3.64 4.98 -32.42
C THR A 519 2.47 4.15 -31.87
N SER A 520 2.48 2.82 -32.04
CA SER A 520 1.44 1.92 -31.50
C SER A 520 1.65 1.54 -30.04
N GLU A 521 2.88 1.66 -29.53
CA GLU A 521 3.26 1.27 -28.16
C GLU A 521 3.56 2.48 -27.27
N LYS A 522 3.49 3.70 -27.81
CA LYS A 522 3.94 4.93 -27.14
C LYS A 522 3.33 5.03 -25.75
N ASP A 523 4.13 5.13 -24.70
CA ASP A 523 3.67 5.31 -23.31
C ASP A 523 2.61 4.26 -22.90
N LYS A 524 2.66 3.02 -23.41
CA LYS A 524 1.80 1.92 -22.95
C LYS A 524 2.01 1.62 -21.47
N GLY A 525 3.24 1.79 -21.00
CA GLY A 525 3.63 1.42 -19.66
C GLY A 525 3.73 -0.10 -19.49
N ALA A 526 4.33 -0.49 -18.37
CA ALA A 526 4.46 -1.88 -17.97
C ALA A 526 4.62 -2.03 -16.46
N VAL A 527 4.36 -3.23 -15.98
CA VAL A 527 4.74 -3.71 -14.65
C VAL A 527 5.69 -4.90 -14.83
N TYR A 528 6.70 -4.98 -13.98
CA TYR A 528 7.62 -6.11 -13.88
C TYR A 528 7.56 -6.69 -12.49
N LEU A 529 7.65 -8.01 -12.41
CA LEU A 529 7.92 -8.70 -11.15
C LEU A 529 9.35 -9.24 -11.18
N PHE A 530 10.09 -9.04 -10.12
CA PHE A 530 11.39 -9.64 -9.90
C PHE A 530 11.29 -10.60 -8.72
N ASP A 531 11.58 -11.87 -8.99
CA ASP A 531 11.58 -12.96 -8.01
C ASP A 531 12.80 -12.82 -7.09
N VAL A 532 12.56 -12.90 -5.78
CA VAL A 532 13.59 -12.86 -4.74
C VAL A 532 13.47 -14.12 -3.85
N PRO A 533 14.58 -14.61 -3.24
CA PRO A 533 14.64 -15.93 -2.62
C PRO A 533 13.66 -16.20 -1.47
#